data_AF-A0A0L7RBC2-F1
#
_entry.id   AF-A0A0L7RBC2-F1
#
_cell.length_a   1.000
_cell.length_b   1.000
_cell.length_c   1.000
_cell.angle_alpha   90.00
_cell.angle_beta   90.00
_cell.angle_gamma   90.00
#
_symmetry.space_group_name_H-M   'P 1'
#
loop_
_entity.id
_entity.type
_entity.pdbx_description
1 polymer ?
#
loop_
_entity_poly.entity_id
_entity_poly.type
_entity_poly.pdbx_seq_one_letter_code
_entity_poly.pdbx_strand_id
1 'polypeptide(L)'
;MSRITLDLLRKRSEHNDGEISTLEEIALHQESIEKIELIEKTCKHLKILLLQHNLISRIENLGKLKKLEYLNLALNNVQVIENLEGLESLKKLDLTVNFIGDLRGVKRLRCNQHLEQLFLMGNPCADYEGYREYVVATLSQLKELDGAAIVRSERIKALQIYAEVEGETIRSYARQRSAREAEILDYREERTSWKGEERSEEEENDETFWKRTSRHTPEERVAIAERLLRKEEQRNRERDGGKRNSYVPKLFSPEGKPYNVNQPKVSFKLNDQEYTDRVVLEVALYKHLDTCYVNVDVQPEYVRVTIKGKALQLTLPCEVSVSTSTAQRNTTNGTLLVTMPRFNPLSNIPFRNNETTTVRRVERRPLTGVREYLEIGPGSNHLDFSRILARSGEQRYDVSKKREQIREDDGDSEVPPLE
;
A
#
# COMPACT_ATOMS: atom_id res chain seq x y z
N MET A 1 13.38 -4.82 2.85
CA MET A 1 13.55 -6.24 3.26
C MET A 1 12.66 -6.51 4.47
N SER A 2 12.02 -7.68 4.50
CA SER A 2 11.07 -8.02 5.57
C SER A 2 11.75 -8.91 6.60
N ARG A 3 11.46 -8.67 7.88
CA ARG A 3 11.81 -9.58 8.97
C ARG A 3 10.57 -10.35 9.41
N ILE A 4 10.78 -11.52 9.98
CA ILE A 4 9.70 -12.28 10.62
C ILE A 4 9.28 -11.52 11.88
N THR A 5 8.18 -10.78 11.80
CA THR A 5 7.59 -10.07 12.94
C THR A 5 6.47 -10.89 13.57
N LEU A 6 6.17 -10.63 14.86
CA LEU A 6 5.01 -11.23 15.53
C LEU A 6 3.71 -10.89 14.80
N ASP A 7 3.58 -9.67 14.27
CA ASP A 7 2.39 -9.25 13.54
C ASP A 7 2.22 -10.01 12.22
N LEU A 8 3.32 -10.29 11.52
CA LEU A 8 3.29 -11.14 10.32
C LEU A 8 2.83 -12.55 10.65
N LEU A 9 3.37 -13.14 11.73
CA LEU A 9 2.94 -14.46 12.20
C LEU A 9 1.46 -14.45 12.62
N ARG A 10 1.00 -13.41 13.33
CA ARG A 10 -0.41 -13.25 13.73
C ARG A 10 -1.35 -13.18 12.54
N LYS A 11 -1.00 -12.35 11.55
CA LYS A 11 -1.76 -12.20 10.32
C LYS A 11 -1.85 -13.50 9.53
N ARG A 12 -0.79 -14.32 9.53
CA ARG A 12 -0.82 -15.63 8.88
C ARG A 12 -1.53 -16.70 9.72
N SER A 13 -1.63 -16.50 11.03
CA SER A 13 -2.39 -17.34 11.97
C SER A 13 -3.88 -17.01 12.07
N GLU A 14 -4.45 -16.23 11.15
CA GLU A 14 -5.88 -15.84 11.19
C GLU A 14 -6.83 -17.05 11.29
N HIS A 15 -6.44 -18.21 10.76
CA HIS A 15 -7.21 -19.45 10.83
C HIS A 15 -7.08 -20.22 12.16
N ASN A 16 -6.23 -19.76 13.07
CA ASN A 16 -6.00 -20.33 14.41
C ASN A 16 -6.34 -19.31 15.51
N ASP A 17 -7.41 -18.52 15.31
CA ASP A 17 -7.88 -17.48 16.23
C ASP A 17 -6.79 -16.44 16.65
N GLY A 18 -5.72 -16.31 15.88
CA GLY A 18 -4.57 -15.46 16.21
C GLY A 18 -3.63 -16.03 17.28
N GLU A 19 -3.83 -17.27 17.71
CA GLU A 19 -2.93 -17.97 18.63
C GLU A 19 -1.73 -18.53 17.88
N ILE A 20 -0.53 -18.12 18.28
CA ILE A 20 0.72 -18.50 17.61
C ILE A 20 1.37 -19.72 18.29
N SER A 21 1.05 -19.96 19.57
CA SER A 21 1.67 -21.00 20.39
C SER A 21 1.17 -22.42 20.07
N THR A 22 -0.09 -22.56 19.68
CA THR A 22 -0.76 -23.82 19.35
C THR A 22 -0.65 -24.19 17.88
N LEU A 23 -0.05 -23.32 17.09
CA LEU A 23 -0.15 -23.34 15.64
C LEU A 23 0.70 -24.46 15.03
N GLU A 24 0.06 -25.26 14.17
CA GLU A 24 0.67 -26.45 13.57
C GLU A 24 1.25 -26.19 12.17
N GLU A 25 0.73 -25.21 11.42
CA GLU A 25 1.12 -24.96 10.03
C GLU A 25 1.32 -23.47 9.73
N ILE A 26 2.52 -23.09 9.27
CA ILE A 26 2.84 -21.71 8.88
C ILE A 26 3.25 -21.66 7.41
N ALA A 27 2.54 -20.81 6.67
CA ALA A 27 2.86 -20.45 5.29
C ALA A 27 3.39 -19.01 5.22
N LEU A 28 4.68 -18.87 4.94
CA LEU A 28 5.41 -17.60 4.79
C LEU A 28 6.06 -17.54 3.41
N HIS A 29 5.24 -17.62 2.37
CA HIS A 29 5.70 -17.57 0.98
C HIS A 29 5.85 -16.12 0.50
N GLN A 30 6.87 -15.85 -0.31
CA GLN A 30 7.03 -14.57 -1.03
C GLN A 30 7.12 -13.33 -0.13
N GLU A 31 7.65 -13.47 1.08
CA GLU A 31 7.74 -12.36 2.04
C GLU A 31 9.09 -11.63 1.97
N SER A 32 10.00 -12.07 1.09
CA SER A 32 11.37 -11.52 0.98
C SER A 32 12.12 -11.56 2.32
N ILE A 33 11.96 -12.67 3.05
CA ILE A 33 12.59 -12.91 4.36
C ILE A 33 14.06 -13.29 4.14
N GLU A 34 14.98 -12.63 4.84
CA GLU A 34 16.41 -12.94 4.77
C GLU A 34 16.90 -13.87 5.88
N LYS A 35 16.23 -13.82 7.04
CA LYS A 35 16.63 -14.55 8.24
C LYS A 35 15.43 -15.17 8.94
N ILE A 36 15.62 -16.41 9.36
CA ILE A 36 14.67 -17.13 10.19
C ILE A 36 14.91 -16.68 11.63
N GLU A 37 13.99 -15.89 12.17
CA GLU A 37 14.02 -15.42 13.56
C GLU A 37 12.65 -15.65 14.19
N LEU A 38 12.58 -15.63 15.53
CA LEU A 38 11.33 -15.62 16.32
C LEU A 38 10.48 -16.92 16.31
N ILE A 39 10.53 -17.73 15.25
CA ILE A 39 9.76 -18.99 15.11
C ILE A 39 10.07 -19.95 16.27
N GLU A 40 11.35 -20.10 16.61
CA GLU A 40 11.83 -20.97 17.68
C GLU A 40 11.18 -20.71 19.05
N LYS A 41 10.91 -19.44 19.35
CA LYS A 41 10.38 -19.00 20.66
C LYS A 41 8.85 -19.10 20.71
N THR A 42 8.20 -18.91 19.57
CA THR A 42 6.78 -18.63 19.51
C THR A 42 5.97 -19.87 19.11
N CYS A 43 6.48 -20.70 18.20
CA CYS A 43 5.72 -21.76 17.54
C CYS A 43 6.25 -23.17 17.93
N LYS A 44 6.14 -23.57 19.20
CA LYS A 44 6.70 -24.85 19.69
C LYS A 44 5.98 -26.09 19.16
N HIS A 45 4.75 -25.94 18.66
CA HIS A 45 3.92 -27.04 18.17
C HIS A 45 3.84 -27.14 16.65
N LEU A 46 4.69 -26.39 15.95
CA LEU A 46 4.72 -26.35 14.51
C LEU A 46 5.10 -27.71 13.91
N LYS A 47 4.27 -28.20 12.99
CA LYS A 47 4.47 -29.42 12.18
C LYS A 47 4.88 -29.09 10.76
N ILE A 48 4.34 -28.03 10.17
CA ILE A 48 4.60 -27.64 8.78
C ILE A 48 5.09 -26.19 8.74
N LEU A 49 6.26 -25.99 8.14
CA LEU A 49 6.84 -24.67 7.91
C LEU A 49 7.15 -24.50 6.43
N LEU A 50 6.44 -23.60 5.77
CA LEU A 50 6.64 -23.28 4.37
C LEU A 50 7.24 -21.88 4.24
N LEU A 51 8.48 -21.82 3.75
CA LEU A 51 9.28 -20.61 3.57
C LEU A 51 9.71 -20.44 2.10
N GLN A 52 8.89 -20.92 1.18
CA GLN A 52 9.19 -20.90 -0.26
C GLN A 52 9.36 -19.47 -0.78
N HIS A 53 10.26 -19.29 -1.75
CA HIS A 53 10.43 -18.02 -2.46
C HIS A 53 10.74 -16.85 -1.50
N ASN A 54 11.78 -17.02 -0.69
CA ASN A 54 12.34 -16.00 0.19
C ASN A 54 13.84 -15.82 -0.13
N LEU A 55 14.53 -15.00 0.65
CA LEU A 55 15.94 -14.67 0.47
C LEU A 55 16.80 -15.27 1.59
N ILE A 56 16.36 -16.39 2.17
CA ILE A 56 17.01 -16.98 3.35
C ILE A 56 18.38 -17.52 2.94
N SER A 57 19.44 -16.95 3.52
CA SER A 57 20.83 -17.30 3.19
C SER A 57 21.39 -18.42 4.06
N ARG A 58 20.91 -18.54 5.30
CA ARG A 58 21.34 -19.54 6.28
C ARG A 58 20.16 -20.12 7.04
N ILE A 59 20.24 -21.41 7.32
CA ILE A 59 19.30 -22.11 8.18
C ILE A 59 19.75 -21.90 9.63
N GLU A 60 19.00 -21.12 10.39
CA GLU A 60 19.27 -20.83 11.80
C GLU A 60 17.96 -20.76 12.59
N ASN A 61 18.04 -20.86 13.92
CA ASN A 61 16.90 -20.71 14.83
C ASN A 61 15.73 -21.70 14.59
N LEU A 62 16.01 -22.92 14.14
CA LEU A 62 15.01 -24.01 14.03
C LEU A 62 15.19 -25.11 15.09
N GLY A 63 16.27 -25.09 15.88
CA GLY A 63 16.69 -26.21 16.72
C GLY A 63 15.70 -26.66 17.82
N LYS A 64 14.80 -25.78 18.31
CA LYS A 64 13.78 -26.19 19.32
C LYS A 64 12.49 -26.73 18.72
N LEU A 65 12.33 -26.77 17.40
CA LEU A 65 11.09 -27.21 16.74
C LEU A 65 11.04 -28.75 16.63
N LYS A 66 10.91 -29.42 17.77
CA LYS A 66 10.93 -30.90 17.84
C LYS A 66 9.81 -31.60 17.08
N LYS A 67 8.65 -30.93 16.91
CA LYS A 67 7.46 -31.47 16.24
C LYS A 67 7.42 -31.17 14.73
N LEU A 68 8.40 -30.47 14.19
CA LEU A 68 8.40 -30.09 12.78
C LEU A 68 8.58 -31.34 11.90
N GLU A 69 7.58 -31.63 11.06
CA GLU A 69 7.57 -32.78 10.16
C GLU A 69 7.91 -32.39 8.73
N TYR A 70 7.50 -31.21 8.28
CA TYR A 70 7.75 -30.71 6.93
C TYR A 70 8.37 -29.32 6.96
N LEU A 71 9.56 -29.20 6.38
CA LEU A 71 10.25 -27.94 6.15
C LEU A 71 10.41 -27.71 4.64
N ASN A 72 9.81 -26.63 4.14
CA ASN A 72 9.99 -26.20 2.76
C ASN A 72 10.78 -24.89 2.70
N LEU A 73 11.99 -24.98 2.16
CA LEU A 73 12.92 -23.88 1.90
C LEU A 73 13.22 -23.76 0.39
N ALA A 74 12.32 -24.22 -0.48
CA ALA A 74 12.45 -24.09 -1.93
C ALA A 74 12.64 -22.62 -2.35
N LEU A 75 13.43 -22.39 -3.42
CA LEU A 75 13.65 -21.06 -3.99
C LEU A 75 14.18 -20.05 -2.95
N ASN A 76 15.19 -20.45 -2.17
CA ASN A 76 15.89 -19.59 -1.22
C ASN A 76 17.37 -19.44 -1.60
N ASN A 77 18.12 -18.76 -0.75
CA ASN A 77 19.53 -18.45 -0.95
C ASN A 77 20.46 -19.33 -0.10
N VAL A 78 20.01 -20.52 0.32
CA VAL A 78 20.75 -21.38 1.24
C VAL A 78 21.98 -21.95 0.55
N GLN A 79 23.15 -21.79 1.17
CA GLN A 79 24.43 -22.26 0.61
C GLN A 79 24.99 -23.49 1.33
N VAL A 80 24.60 -23.71 2.59
CA VAL A 80 25.11 -24.79 3.43
C VAL A 80 23.95 -25.38 4.24
N ILE A 81 23.91 -26.71 4.33
CA ILE A 81 22.98 -27.43 5.18
C ILE A 81 23.55 -27.48 6.60
N GLU A 82 22.94 -26.75 7.52
CA GLU A 82 23.35 -26.68 8.92
C GLU A 82 22.19 -26.42 9.87
N ASN A 83 22.42 -26.64 11.18
CA ASN A 83 21.47 -26.35 12.27
C ASN A 83 20.10 -27.09 12.18
N LEU A 84 20.04 -28.22 11.49
CA LEU A 84 18.84 -29.07 11.38
C LEU A 84 18.85 -30.27 12.35
N GLU A 85 19.92 -30.43 13.13
CA GLU A 85 20.13 -31.57 14.05
C GLU A 85 19.08 -31.66 15.17
N GLY A 86 18.49 -30.53 15.58
CA GLY A 86 17.46 -30.48 16.62
C GLY A 86 16.04 -30.87 16.16
N LEU A 87 15.84 -31.08 14.85
CA LEU A 87 14.53 -31.40 14.28
C LEU A 87 14.25 -32.91 14.31
N GLU A 88 13.93 -33.42 15.50
CA GLU A 88 13.75 -34.86 15.75
C GLU A 88 12.66 -35.50 14.86
N SER A 89 11.54 -34.79 14.62
CA SER A 89 10.39 -35.34 13.89
C SER A 89 10.39 -35.03 12.38
N LEU A 90 11.47 -34.48 11.82
CA LEU A 90 11.49 -34.03 10.42
C LEU A 90 11.37 -35.22 9.47
N LYS A 91 10.33 -35.23 8.64
CA LYS A 91 10.03 -36.28 7.64
C LYS A 91 10.34 -35.85 6.21
N LYS A 92 10.07 -34.58 5.89
CA LYS A 92 10.23 -34.03 4.54
C LYS A 92 11.02 -32.73 4.58
N LEU A 93 12.08 -32.66 3.78
CA LEU A 93 12.91 -31.47 3.62
C LEU A 93 13.01 -31.10 2.14
N ASP A 94 12.54 -29.90 1.81
CA ASP A 94 12.59 -29.38 0.45
C ASP A 94 13.58 -28.20 0.40
N LEU A 95 14.68 -28.38 -0.32
CA LEU A 95 15.74 -27.41 -0.56
C LEU A 95 15.91 -27.17 -2.06
N THR A 96 14.87 -27.38 -2.86
CA THR A 96 14.92 -27.17 -4.31
C THR A 96 15.33 -25.74 -4.69
N VAL A 97 16.15 -25.61 -5.73
CA VAL A 97 16.56 -24.33 -6.34
C VAL A 97 17.19 -23.36 -5.31
N ASN A 98 18.11 -23.90 -4.50
CA ASN A 98 18.99 -23.16 -3.59
C ASN A 98 20.43 -23.10 -4.16
N PHE A 99 21.41 -22.70 -3.34
CA PHE A 99 22.81 -22.55 -3.74
C PHE A 99 23.74 -23.49 -2.97
N ILE A 100 23.25 -24.68 -2.62
CA ILE A 100 24.02 -25.65 -1.86
C ILE A 100 25.09 -26.25 -2.76
N GLY A 101 26.36 -25.93 -2.48
CA GLY A 101 27.51 -26.59 -3.10
C GLY A 101 28.11 -27.68 -2.20
N ASP A 102 28.17 -27.44 -0.90
CA ASP A 102 28.86 -28.35 0.03
C ASP A 102 27.96 -29.51 0.48
N LEU A 103 28.14 -30.69 -0.14
CA LEU A 103 27.43 -31.91 0.24
C LEU A 103 27.84 -32.47 1.60
N ARG A 104 28.95 -32.03 2.20
CA ARG A 104 29.35 -32.51 3.54
C ARG A 104 28.30 -32.17 4.60
N GLY A 105 27.51 -31.12 4.39
CA GLY A 105 26.37 -30.76 5.24
C GLY A 105 25.31 -31.86 5.34
N VAL A 106 25.16 -32.71 4.30
CA VAL A 106 24.22 -33.84 4.30
C VAL A 106 24.52 -34.83 5.42
N LYS A 107 25.80 -34.99 5.82
CA LYS A 107 26.17 -35.86 6.95
C LYS A 107 25.51 -35.44 8.26
N ARG A 108 25.23 -34.14 8.46
CA ARG A 108 24.56 -33.63 9.66
C ARG A 108 23.11 -34.08 9.75
N LEU A 109 22.48 -34.36 8.60
CA LEU A 109 21.12 -34.88 8.54
C LEU A 109 21.01 -36.36 8.99
N ARG A 110 22.13 -37.05 9.22
CA ARG A 110 22.14 -38.42 9.79
C ARG A 110 21.45 -38.49 11.15
N CYS A 111 21.47 -37.40 11.92
CA CYS A 111 20.82 -37.33 13.22
C CYS A 111 19.28 -37.37 13.12
N ASN A 112 18.71 -36.95 12.00
CA ASN A 112 17.25 -36.92 11.78
C ASN A 112 16.75 -38.31 11.37
N GLN A 113 16.42 -39.15 12.35
CA GLN A 113 16.03 -40.56 12.13
C GLN A 113 14.74 -40.72 11.32
N HIS A 114 13.85 -39.73 11.36
CA HIS A 114 12.55 -39.77 10.68
C HIS A 114 12.56 -39.15 9.28
N LEU A 115 13.71 -38.67 8.77
CA LEU A 115 13.79 -38.02 7.47
C LEU A 115 13.60 -39.04 6.33
N GLU A 116 12.48 -38.94 5.63
CA GLU A 116 12.10 -39.89 4.56
C GLU A 116 12.27 -39.30 3.17
N GLN A 117 12.04 -37.99 3.00
CA GLN A 117 12.05 -37.31 1.71
C GLN A 117 12.97 -36.10 1.73
N LEU A 118 13.88 -36.02 0.74
CA LEU A 118 14.83 -34.93 0.57
C LEU A 118 14.81 -34.46 -0.90
N PHE A 119 14.67 -33.16 -1.10
CA PHE A 119 14.75 -32.54 -2.42
C PHE A 119 15.89 -31.50 -2.45
N LEU A 120 16.81 -31.69 -3.37
CA LEU A 120 18.00 -30.86 -3.61
C LEU A 120 18.16 -30.51 -5.10
N MET A 121 17.16 -30.82 -5.95
CA MET A 121 17.12 -30.40 -7.35
C MET A 121 17.40 -28.92 -7.55
N GLY A 122 18.19 -28.57 -8.57
CA GLY A 122 18.52 -27.18 -8.90
C GLY A 122 19.52 -26.53 -7.94
N ASN A 123 20.25 -27.32 -7.15
CA ASN A 123 21.40 -26.86 -6.40
C ASN A 123 22.71 -27.15 -7.17
N PRO A 124 23.75 -26.33 -6.98
CA PRO A 124 25.07 -26.56 -7.59
C PRO A 124 25.70 -27.92 -7.24
N CYS A 125 25.28 -28.57 -6.15
CA CYS A 125 25.73 -29.91 -5.77
C CYS A 125 25.08 -31.05 -6.57
N ALA A 126 23.93 -30.81 -7.21
CA ALA A 126 23.23 -31.83 -8.00
C ALA A 126 23.99 -32.17 -9.29
N ASP A 127 24.87 -31.28 -9.75
CA ASP A 127 25.71 -31.47 -10.95
C ASP A 127 26.97 -32.31 -10.67
N TYR A 128 27.24 -32.68 -9.42
CA TYR A 128 28.43 -33.46 -9.08
C TYR A 128 28.27 -34.92 -9.50
N GLU A 129 29.36 -35.50 -10.01
CA GLU A 129 29.42 -36.92 -10.35
C GLU A 129 29.29 -37.77 -9.08
N GLY A 130 28.33 -38.70 -9.08
CA GLY A 130 28.05 -39.52 -7.90
C GLY A 130 27.24 -38.83 -6.80
N TYR A 131 26.64 -37.65 -7.06
CA TYR A 131 25.83 -36.91 -6.08
C TYR A 131 24.75 -37.81 -5.43
N ARG A 132 24.02 -38.56 -6.25
CA ARG A 132 22.92 -39.40 -5.79
C ARG A 132 23.42 -40.53 -4.89
N GLU A 133 24.48 -41.21 -5.31
CA GLU A 133 25.14 -42.28 -4.58
C GLU A 133 25.68 -41.77 -3.24
N TYR A 134 26.30 -40.59 -3.22
CA TYR A 134 26.80 -39.96 -2.00
C TYR A 134 25.70 -39.76 -0.96
N VAL A 135 24.57 -39.16 -1.38
CA VAL A 135 23.44 -38.85 -0.49
C VAL A 135 22.78 -40.15 -0.02
N VAL A 136 22.54 -41.11 -0.91
CA VAL A 136 21.92 -42.40 -0.60
C VAL A 136 22.77 -43.23 0.37
N ALA A 137 24.10 -43.22 0.21
CA ALA A 137 25.01 -43.90 1.12
C ALA A 137 25.16 -43.16 2.46
N THR A 138 25.07 -41.83 2.45
CA THR A 138 25.17 -41.00 3.66
C THR A 138 23.92 -41.07 4.52
N LEU A 139 22.73 -41.10 3.92
CA LEU A 139 21.43 -41.08 4.60
C LEU A 139 20.70 -42.40 4.41
N SER A 140 20.92 -43.32 5.34
CA SER A 140 20.27 -44.64 5.34
C SER A 140 18.80 -44.60 5.78
N GLN A 141 18.32 -43.52 6.37
CA GLN A 141 16.89 -43.36 6.71
C GLN A 141 16.03 -42.95 5.50
N LEU A 142 16.65 -42.38 4.47
CA LEU A 142 15.95 -41.74 3.35
C LEU A 142 15.22 -42.79 2.48
N LYS A 143 13.98 -42.51 2.09
CA LYS A 143 13.16 -43.34 1.20
C LYS A 143 13.08 -42.77 -0.21
N GLU A 144 13.11 -41.44 -0.33
CA GLU A 144 12.95 -40.72 -1.59
C GLU A 144 13.94 -39.57 -1.68
N LEU A 145 14.62 -39.47 -2.81
CA LEU A 145 15.56 -38.40 -3.13
C LEU A 145 15.16 -37.81 -4.47
N ASP A 146 14.91 -36.50 -4.49
CA ASP A 146 14.59 -35.72 -5.68
C ASP A 146 13.38 -36.25 -6.47
N GLY A 147 12.36 -36.76 -5.76
CA GLY A 147 11.16 -37.35 -6.36
C GLY A 147 11.31 -38.82 -6.78
N ALA A 148 12.51 -39.39 -6.65
CA ALA A 148 12.80 -40.77 -7.02
C ALA A 148 13.00 -41.65 -5.78
N ALA A 149 12.19 -42.72 -5.69
CA ALA A 149 12.29 -43.71 -4.62
C ALA A 149 13.65 -44.44 -4.65
N ILE A 150 14.23 -44.64 -3.46
CA ILE A 150 15.53 -45.29 -3.30
C ILE A 150 15.32 -46.80 -3.15
N VAL A 151 15.90 -47.57 -4.05
CA VAL A 151 15.80 -49.03 -4.02
C VAL A 151 16.95 -49.63 -3.18
N ARG A 152 16.71 -50.76 -2.51
CA ARG A 152 17.74 -51.45 -1.72
C ARG A 152 19.02 -51.78 -2.52
N SER A 153 18.86 -52.16 -3.79
CA SER A 153 19.99 -52.50 -4.69
C SER A 153 20.88 -51.28 -4.99
N GLU A 154 20.26 -50.12 -5.24
CA GLU A 154 20.94 -48.84 -5.43
C GLU A 154 21.76 -48.48 -4.19
N ARG A 155 21.18 -48.67 -2.99
CA ARG A 155 21.88 -48.40 -1.74
C ARG A 155 23.12 -49.26 -1.53
N ILE A 156 23.05 -50.56 -1.85
CA ILE A 156 24.20 -51.46 -1.71
C ILE A 156 25.33 -51.00 -2.63
N LYS A 157 25.02 -50.62 -3.88
CA LYS A 157 26.00 -50.08 -4.83
C LYS A 157 26.59 -48.76 -4.33
N ALA A 158 25.75 -47.85 -3.86
CA ALA A 158 26.18 -46.57 -3.32
C ALA A 158 27.16 -46.72 -2.13
N LEU A 159 26.91 -47.69 -1.23
CA LEU A 159 27.80 -47.98 -0.11
C LEU A 159 29.16 -48.55 -0.54
N GLN A 160 29.22 -49.31 -1.63
CA GLN A 160 30.48 -49.86 -2.16
C GLN A 160 31.42 -48.78 -2.70
N ILE A 161 30.86 -47.74 -3.34
CA ILE A 161 31.61 -46.68 -4.01
C ILE A 161 31.73 -45.43 -3.10
N TYR A 162 31.20 -45.47 -1.88
CA TYR A 162 31.12 -44.32 -0.97
C TYR A 162 32.46 -43.58 -0.76
N ALA A 163 33.56 -44.31 -0.57
CA ALA A 163 34.87 -43.72 -0.31
C ALA A 163 35.42 -42.94 -1.52
N GLU A 164 35.17 -43.43 -2.74
CA GLU A 164 35.61 -42.78 -3.97
C GLU A 164 34.74 -41.56 -4.28
N VAL A 165 33.41 -41.71 -4.18
CA VAL A 165 32.44 -40.64 -4.39
C VAL A 165 32.63 -39.51 -3.37
N GLU A 166 32.97 -39.83 -2.12
CA GLU A 166 33.27 -38.83 -1.11
C GLU A 166 34.49 -37.98 -1.50
N GLY A 167 35.55 -38.61 -2.01
CA GLY A 167 36.72 -37.92 -2.54
C GLY A 167 36.38 -37.03 -3.74
N GLU A 168 35.57 -37.53 -4.67
CA GLU A 168 35.16 -36.79 -5.86
C GLU A 168 34.24 -35.60 -5.54
N THR A 169 33.33 -35.79 -4.59
CA THR A 169 32.47 -34.73 -4.07
C THR A 169 33.28 -33.57 -3.50
N ILE A 170 34.34 -33.86 -2.73
CA ILE A 170 35.23 -32.84 -2.17
C ILE A 170 36.00 -32.12 -3.28
N ARG A 171 36.51 -32.84 -4.28
CA ARG A 171 37.20 -32.25 -5.44
C ARG A 171 36.27 -31.38 -6.27
N SER A 172 35.06 -31.84 -6.56
CA SER A 172 34.04 -31.13 -7.32
C SER A 172 33.63 -29.84 -6.61
N TYR A 173 33.41 -29.90 -5.29
CA TYR A 173 33.14 -28.71 -4.48
C TYR A 173 34.31 -27.73 -4.49
N ALA A 174 35.56 -28.19 -4.36
CA ALA A 174 36.74 -27.33 -4.44
C ALA A 174 36.85 -26.63 -5.80
N ARG A 175 36.62 -27.37 -6.90
CA ARG A 175 36.61 -26.82 -8.27
C ARG A 175 35.53 -25.76 -8.44
N GLN A 176 34.30 -26.04 -8.00
CA GLN A 176 33.19 -25.09 -8.06
C GLN A 176 33.44 -23.84 -7.21
N ARG A 177 33.99 -24.02 -6.01
CA ARG A 177 34.35 -22.91 -5.12
C ARG A 177 35.42 -22.02 -5.75
N SER A 178 36.49 -22.59 -6.32
CA SER A 178 37.52 -21.82 -7.01
C SER A 178 37.00 -21.10 -8.25
N ALA A 179 36.14 -21.76 -9.05
CA ALA A 179 35.50 -21.12 -10.20
C ALA A 179 34.63 -19.91 -9.77
N ARG A 180 33.87 -20.07 -8.68
CA ARG A 180 33.04 -18.99 -8.12
C ARG A 180 33.88 -17.86 -7.53
N GLU A 181 34.95 -18.17 -6.82
CA GLU A 181 35.89 -17.16 -6.30
C GLU A 181 36.56 -16.36 -7.43
N ALA A 182 36.94 -17.03 -8.53
CA ALA A 182 37.47 -16.38 -9.72
C ALA A 182 36.42 -15.48 -10.40
N GLU A 183 35.17 -15.93 -10.53
CA GLU A 183 34.08 -15.13 -11.10
C GLU A 183 33.75 -13.89 -10.26
N ILE A 184 33.79 -13.99 -8.93
CA ILE A 184 33.60 -12.86 -8.02
C ILE A 184 34.75 -11.85 -8.17
N LEU A 185 35.98 -12.33 -8.34
CA LEU A 185 37.15 -11.47 -8.53
C LEU A 185 37.06 -10.71 -9.86
N ASP A 186 36.74 -11.40 -10.96
CA ASP A 186 36.55 -10.82 -12.28
C ASP A 186 35.45 -9.73 -12.26
N TYR A 187 34.32 -10.02 -11.61
CA TYR A 187 33.25 -9.03 -11.44
C TYR A 187 33.68 -7.81 -10.61
N ARG A 188 34.49 -8.02 -9.56
CA ARG A 188 35.02 -6.93 -8.75
C ARG A 188 36.00 -6.06 -9.54
N GLU A 189 36.84 -6.67 -10.36
CA GLU A 189 37.78 -5.99 -11.26
C GLU A 189 37.04 -5.17 -12.32
N GLU A 190 36.04 -5.76 -12.99
CA GLU A 190 35.11 -5.05 -13.89
C GLU A 190 34.53 -3.81 -13.20
N ARG A 191 33.94 -3.97 -12.00
CA ARG A 191 33.37 -2.83 -11.25
C ARG A 191 34.39 -1.75 -10.91
N THR A 192 35.61 -2.12 -10.53
CA THR A 192 36.66 -1.14 -10.23
C THR A 192 37.14 -0.40 -11.47
N SER A 193 37.19 -1.07 -12.63
CA SER A 193 37.49 -0.44 -13.91
C SER A 193 36.40 0.56 -14.32
N TRP A 194 35.14 0.26 -14.03
CA TRP A 194 34.00 1.14 -14.33
C TRP A 194 33.88 2.33 -13.36
N LYS A 195 34.32 2.19 -12.10
CA LYS A 195 34.38 3.31 -11.12
C LYS A 195 35.44 4.38 -11.45
N GLY A 196 36.29 4.16 -12.46
CA GLY A 196 37.20 5.18 -12.99
C GLY A 196 36.50 6.31 -13.74
N GLU A 197 35.23 6.13 -14.10
CA GLU A 197 34.34 7.18 -14.61
C GLU A 197 33.28 7.48 -13.54
N GLU A 198 33.20 8.72 -13.07
CA GLU A 198 32.26 9.17 -12.03
C GLU A 198 30.79 8.92 -12.46
N ARG A 199 30.25 7.75 -12.14
CA ARG A 199 28.81 7.49 -12.06
C ARG A 199 28.47 7.07 -10.64
N SER A 200 27.58 7.83 -10.01
CA SER A 200 27.04 7.51 -8.69
C SER A 200 26.39 6.12 -8.72
N GLU A 201 26.53 5.36 -7.62
CA GLU A 201 25.96 4.01 -7.48
C GLU A 201 24.43 3.97 -7.59
N GLU A 202 23.78 5.14 -7.64
CA GLU A 202 22.33 5.31 -7.72
C GLU A 202 21.80 5.40 -9.18
N GLU A 203 22.68 5.48 -10.18
CA GLU A 203 22.31 5.66 -11.60
C GLU A 203 22.73 4.50 -12.52
N GLU A 204 22.86 3.27 -12.01
CA GLU A 204 22.80 2.11 -12.93
C GLU A 204 21.33 2.00 -13.40
N ASN A 205 21.04 2.57 -14.58
CA ASN A 205 19.70 2.58 -15.19
C ASN A 205 19.06 1.20 -15.00
N ASP A 206 17.88 1.14 -14.35
CA ASP A 206 17.19 -0.14 -14.10
C ASP A 206 17.03 -0.95 -15.40
N GLU A 207 16.93 -0.26 -16.55
CA GLU A 207 16.90 -0.87 -17.86
C GLU A 207 18.18 -1.66 -18.20
N THR A 208 19.38 -1.17 -17.85
CA THR A 208 20.64 -1.89 -18.10
C THR A 208 20.76 -3.11 -17.18
N PHE A 209 20.27 -3.01 -15.94
CA PHE A 209 20.24 -4.15 -15.02
C PHE A 209 19.32 -5.26 -15.52
N TRP A 210 18.09 -4.94 -15.94
CA TRP A 210 17.14 -5.94 -16.45
C TRP A 210 17.53 -6.52 -17.81
N LYS A 211 18.33 -5.80 -18.61
CA LYS A 211 18.86 -6.28 -19.89
C LYS A 211 20.09 -7.19 -19.73
N ARG A 212 20.78 -7.14 -18.58
CA ARG A 212 21.97 -7.99 -18.33
C ARG A 212 21.56 -9.45 -18.13
N THR A 213 22.40 -10.38 -18.60
CA THR A 213 22.27 -11.80 -18.25
C THR A 213 22.56 -12.00 -16.76
N SER A 214 21.65 -12.67 -16.04
CA SER A 214 21.85 -13.02 -14.63
C SER A 214 22.81 -14.20 -14.53
N ARG A 215 23.83 -14.06 -13.66
CA ARG A 215 24.78 -15.11 -13.27
C ARG A 215 24.18 -16.07 -12.24
N HIS A 216 22.93 -15.85 -11.83
CA HIS A 216 22.18 -16.67 -10.89
C HIS A 216 22.97 -16.89 -9.58
N THR A 217 23.35 -15.79 -8.93
CA THR A 217 24.01 -15.82 -7.62
C THR A 217 23.03 -15.41 -6.51
N PRO A 218 23.29 -15.81 -5.23
CA PRO A 218 22.49 -15.33 -4.10
C PRO A 218 22.43 -13.79 -4.03
N GLU A 219 23.55 -13.13 -4.33
CA GLU A 219 23.69 -11.67 -4.29
C GLU A 219 22.83 -11.00 -5.37
N GLU A 220 22.85 -11.53 -6.60
CA GLU A 220 21.98 -11.03 -7.67
C GLU A 220 20.50 -11.23 -7.33
N ARG A 221 20.12 -12.36 -6.72
CA ARG A 221 18.72 -12.57 -6.28
C ARG A 221 18.28 -11.52 -5.26
N VAL A 222 19.13 -11.16 -4.31
CA VAL A 222 18.84 -10.08 -3.35
C VAL A 222 18.72 -8.75 -4.07
N ALA A 223 19.64 -8.42 -4.97
CA ALA A 223 19.59 -7.17 -5.75
C ALA A 223 18.32 -7.06 -6.63
N ILE A 224 17.93 -8.15 -7.29
CA ILE A 224 16.67 -8.25 -8.06
C ILE A 224 15.48 -7.98 -7.14
N ALA A 225 15.42 -8.65 -5.98
CA ALA A 225 14.32 -8.50 -5.04
C ALA A 225 14.23 -7.08 -4.47
N GLU A 226 15.36 -6.46 -4.12
CA GLU A 226 15.40 -5.06 -3.67
C GLU A 226 14.84 -4.10 -4.73
N ARG A 227 15.25 -4.25 -6.00
CA ARG A 227 14.74 -3.40 -7.09
C ARG A 227 13.25 -3.60 -7.35
N LEU A 228 12.78 -4.85 -7.31
CA LEU A 228 11.34 -5.15 -7.43
C LEU A 228 10.54 -4.50 -6.29
N LEU A 229 11.05 -4.57 -5.05
CA LEU A 229 10.40 -3.98 -3.89
C LEU A 229 10.35 -2.45 -3.99
N ARG A 230 11.44 -1.79 -4.42
CA ARG A 230 11.45 -0.33 -4.68
C ARG A 230 10.41 0.06 -5.74
N LYS A 231 10.32 -0.69 -6.83
CA LYS A 231 9.35 -0.45 -7.91
C LYS A 231 7.90 -0.64 -7.42
N GLU A 232 7.66 -1.62 -6.57
CA GLU A 232 6.35 -1.86 -5.95
C GLU A 232 5.96 -0.76 -4.96
N GLU A 233 6.90 -0.28 -4.14
CA GLU A 233 6.68 0.86 -3.25
C GLU A 233 6.36 2.13 -4.03
N GLN A 234 7.09 2.43 -5.12
CA GLN A 234 6.78 3.56 -5.99
C GLN A 234 5.37 3.46 -6.58
N ARG A 235 5.01 2.29 -7.13
CA ARG A 235 3.66 2.04 -7.65
C ARG A 235 2.58 2.19 -6.58
N ASN A 236 2.85 1.76 -5.34
CA ASN A 236 1.91 1.93 -4.23
C ASN A 236 1.80 3.41 -3.81
N ARG A 237 2.90 4.17 -3.79
CA ARG A 237 2.89 5.62 -3.56
C ARG A 237 2.12 6.37 -4.64
N GLU A 238 2.25 5.98 -5.91
CA GLU A 238 1.47 6.55 -7.02
C GLU A 238 -0.04 6.25 -6.87
N ARG A 239 -0.39 5.02 -6.49
CA ARG A 239 -1.78 4.63 -6.18
C ARG A 239 -2.36 5.42 -5.00
N ASP A 240 -1.58 5.59 -3.94
CA ASP A 240 -2.00 6.33 -2.74
C ASP A 240 -1.97 7.86 -2.93
N GLY A 241 -1.10 8.35 -3.83
CA GLY A 241 -1.02 9.75 -4.25
C GLY A 241 -2.29 10.27 -4.91
N GLY A 242 -3.14 9.37 -5.44
CA GLY A 242 -4.47 9.71 -5.95
C GLY A 242 -5.54 9.99 -4.87
N LYS A 243 -5.25 9.76 -3.58
CA LYS A 243 -6.25 9.84 -2.49
C LYS A 243 -5.93 10.81 -1.36
N ARG A 244 -5.10 11.83 -1.59
CA ARG A 244 -4.86 12.89 -0.57
C ARG A 244 -4.79 14.29 -1.14
N ASN A 245 -5.82 14.70 -1.85
CA ASN A 245 -6.32 16.07 -1.68
C ASN A 245 -7.56 15.99 -0.80
N SER A 246 -7.35 16.00 0.52
CA SER A 246 -8.40 16.38 1.46
C SER A 246 -8.80 17.81 1.09
N TYR A 247 -9.83 17.97 0.26
CA TYR A 247 -10.44 19.27 0.02
C TYR A 247 -10.81 19.85 1.37
N VAL A 248 -10.04 20.84 1.85
CA VAL A 248 -10.34 21.58 3.07
C VAL A 248 -11.46 22.54 2.70
N PRO A 249 -12.69 22.36 3.22
CA PRO A 249 -13.81 23.19 2.80
C PRO A 249 -13.58 24.61 3.28
N LYS A 250 -13.64 25.57 2.35
CA LYS A 250 -13.57 26.99 2.70
C LYS A 250 -14.86 27.36 3.43
N LEU A 251 -14.79 27.57 4.74
CA LEU A 251 -15.94 27.94 5.57
C LEU A 251 -16.24 29.45 5.56
N PHE A 252 -15.27 30.26 5.16
CA PHE A 252 -15.39 31.73 5.10
C PHE A 252 -14.87 32.24 3.76
N SER A 253 -15.46 33.35 3.30
CA SER A 253 -14.91 34.15 2.21
C SER A 253 -13.60 34.84 2.67
N PRO A 254 -12.74 35.29 1.73
CA PRO A 254 -11.56 36.09 2.06
C PRO A 254 -11.87 37.37 2.85
N GLU A 255 -13.12 37.87 2.77
CA GLU A 255 -13.63 39.03 3.49
C GLU A 255 -14.22 38.69 4.87
N GLY A 256 -14.16 37.43 5.31
CA GLY A 256 -14.67 36.98 6.61
C GLY A 256 -16.15 36.60 6.65
N LYS A 257 -16.92 36.78 5.55
CA LYS A 257 -18.33 36.36 5.50
C LYS A 257 -18.46 34.83 5.54
N PRO A 258 -19.34 34.26 6.37
CA PRO A 258 -19.54 32.81 6.47
C PRO A 258 -20.21 32.23 5.22
N TYR A 259 -19.80 31.02 4.80
CA TYR A 259 -20.49 30.25 3.75
C TYR A 259 -21.50 29.26 4.33
N ASN A 260 -22.55 29.00 3.56
CA ASN A 260 -23.47 27.89 3.78
C ASN A 260 -22.84 26.59 3.30
N VAL A 261 -22.54 25.67 4.21
CA VAL A 261 -21.82 24.41 3.93
C VAL A 261 -22.49 23.25 4.64
N ASN A 262 -22.84 22.19 3.92
CA ASN A 262 -23.37 20.94 4.49
C ASN A 262 -22.49 19.74 4.10
N GLN A 263 -21.30 19.65 4.69
CA GLN A 263 -20.39 18.50 4.47
C GLN A 263 -20.99 17.14 4.88
N PRO A 264 -21.73 17.02 6.00
CA PRO A 264 -22.25 15.72 6.42
C PRO A 264 -23.51 15.29 5.62
N LYS A 265 -24.04 16.14 4.74
CA LYS A 265 -25.25 15.91 3.93
C LYS A 265 -26.46 15.51 4.78
N VAL A 266 -26.59 16.13 5.96
CA VAL A 266 -27.72 15.91 6.85
C VAL A 266 -28.89 16.81 6.46
N SER A 267 -30.12 16.33 6.63
CA SER A 267 -31.30 17.16 6.46
C SER A 267 -31.42 18.14 7.63
N PHE A 268 -31.70 19.41 7.32
CA PHE A 268 -31.96 20.43 8.31
C PHE A 268 -33.15 21.30 7.89
N LYS A 269 -33.80 21.92 8.87
CA LYS A 269 -34.84 22.94 8.67
C LYS A 269 -34.51 24.14 9.53
N LEU A 270 -34.45 25.33 8.92
CA LEU A 270 -34.23 26.60 9.61
C LEU A 270 -35.52 27.40 9.55
N ASN A 271 -36.21 27.53 10.69
CA ASN A 271 -37.46 28.28 10.80
C ASN A 271 -37.14 29.67 11.39
N ASP A 272 -37.21 30.69 10.55
CA ASP A 272 -36.97 32.10 10.87
C ASP A 272 -38.25 32.96 10.80
N GLN A 273 -39.32 32.46 10.18
CA GLN A 273 -40.56 33.22 9.94
C GLN A 273 -41.67 32.94 10.96
N GLU A 274 -41.69 31.74 11.55
CA GLU A 274 -42.77 31.30 12.46
C GLU A 274 -42.73 32.01 13.82
N TYR A 275 -41.56 32.50 14.23
CA TYR A 275 -41.36 33.16 15.52
C TYR A 275 -40.68 34.52 15.33
N THR A 276 -41.30 35.57 15.87
CA THR A 276 -40.78 36.94 15.75
C THR A 276 -39.52 37.14 16.61
N ASP A 277 -39.39 36.37 17.69
CA ASP A 277 -38.42 36.51 18.78
C ASP A 277 -37.25 35.52 18.71
N ARG A 278 -37.37 34.43 17.94
CA ARG A 278 -36.38 33.34 17.90
C ARG A 278 -36.27 32.68 16.53
N VAL A 279 -35.08 32.16 16.24
CA VAL A 279 -34.78 31.34 15.08
C VAL A 279 -34.55 29.91 15.56
N VAL A 280 -35.20 28.95 14.94
CA VAL A 280 -35.12 27.54 15.34
C VAL A 280 -34.49 26.73 14.21
N LEU A 281 -33.39 26.03 14.51
CA LEU A 281 -32.72 25.12 13.59
C LEU A 281 -32.93 23.67 14.05
N GLU A 282 -33.60 22.87 13.22
CA GLU A 282 -33.75 21.43 13.39
C GLU A 282 -32.75 20.70 12.48
N VAL A 283 -31.90 19.83 13.04
CA VAL A 283 -30.93 19.02 12.30
C VAL A 283 -31.16 17.54 12.59
N ALA A 284 -31.30 16.72 11.54
CA ALA A 284 -31.43 15.27 11.70
C ALA A 284 -30.03 14.64 11.90
N LEU A 285 -29.79 14.05 13.08
CA LEU A 285 -28.59 13.29 13.41
C LEU A 285 -28.90 11.79 13.47
N TYR A 286 -27.85 10.96 13.48
CA TYR A 286 -28.02 9.52 13.67
C TYR A 286 -28.47 9.20 15.10
N LYS A 287 -29.48 8.32 15.24
CA LYS A 287 -30.08 7.90 16.52
C LYS A 287 -29.05 7.43 17.55
N HIS A 288 -28.04 6.69 17.11
CA HIS A 288 -26.99 6.09 17.95
C HIS A 288 -25.66 6.85 17.91
N LEU A 289 -25.63 8.12 17.51
CA LEU A 289 -24.40 8.92 17.54
C LEU A 289 -24.08 9.33 18.98
N ASP A 290 -22.84 9.22 19.45
CA ASP A 290 -22.49 9.74 20.77
C ASP A 290 -22.44 11.27 20.78
N THR A 291 -22.83 11.88 21.90
CA THR A 291 -22.84 13.34 22.06
C THR A 291 -21.44 13.96 21.95
N CYS A 292 -20.37 13.19 22.24
CA CYS A 292 -18.99 13.64 22.05
C CYS A 292 -18.62 13.92 20.59
N TYR A 293 -19.35 13.35 19.62
CA TYR A 293 -19.14 13.59 18.19
C TYR A 293 -20.01 14.73 17.63
N VAL A 294 -20.72 15.45 18.49
CA VAL A 294 -21.59 16.58 18.12
C VAL A 294 -21.12 17.82 18.87
N ASN A 295 -20.71 18.85 18.13
CA ASN A 295 -20.38 20.15 18.70
C ASN A 295 -21.24 21.24 18.04
N VAL A 296 -21.86 22.10 18.84
CA VAL A 296 -22.72 23.19 18.37
C VAL A 296 -22.06 24.51 18.78
N ASP A 297 -21.74 25.31 17.78
CA ASP A 297 -21.14 26.64 17.93
C ASP A 297 -22.10 27.66 17.31
N VAL A 298 -22.62 28.57 18.14
CA VAL A 298 -23.56 29.62 17.73
C VAL A 298 -22.82 30.95 17.78
N GLN A 299 -22.78 31.63 16.66
CA GLN A 299 -22.24 32.98 16.52
C GLN A 299 -23.36 33.94 16.07
N PRO A 300 -23.19 35.26 16.21
CA PRO A 300 -24.24 36.22 15.86
C PRO A 300 -24.70 36.12 14.40
N GLU A 301 -23.78 35.82 13.47
CA GLU A 301 -24.05 35.79 12.03
C GLU A 301 -24.15 34.36 11.44
N TYR A 302 -23.74 33.33 12.19
CA TYR A 302 -23.78 31.95 11.69
C TYR A 302 -23.94 30.92 12.80
N VAL A 303 -24.44 29.75 12.44
CA VAL A 303 -24.48 28.58 13.32
C VAL A 303 -23.69 27.43 12.68
N ARG A 304 -22.86 26.77 13.48
CA ARG A 304 -22.01 25.66 13.06
C ARG A 304 -22.27 24.44 13.92
N VAL A 305 -22.71 23.35 13.28
CA VAL A 305 -22.89 22.04 13.88
C VAL A 305 -21.83 21.10 13.31
N THR A 306 -20.89 20.64 14.13
CA THR A 306 -19.83 19.71 13.74
C THR A 306 -20.22 18.29 14.12
N ILE A 307 -20.32 17.40 13.14
CA ILE A 307 -20.77 16.00 13.29
C ILE A 307 -19.65 15.09 12.80
N LYS A 308 -19.03 14.29 13.69
CA LYS A 308 -17.90 13.39 13.36
C LYS A 308 -16.80 14.11 12.55
N GLY A 309 -16.46 15.36 12.92
CA GLY A 309 -15.44 16.17 12.26
C GLY A 309 -15.87 16.86 10.94
N LYS A 310 -17.12 16.67 10.48
CA LYS A 310 -17.68 17.37 9.32
C LYS A 310 -18.59 18.53 9.77
N ALA A 311 -18.40 19.71 9.19
CA ALA A 311 -19.16 20.90 9.57
C ALA A 311 -20.42 21.09 8.70
N LEU A 312 -21.56 21.29 9.36
CA LEU A 312 -22.73 21.98 8.83
C LEU A 312 -22.67 23.43 9.32
N GLN A 313 -22.44 24.38 8.42
CA GLN A 313 -22.42 25.80 8.74
C GLN A 313 -23.53 26.51 7.96
N LEU A 314 -24.34 27.31 8.65
CA LEU A 314 -25.42 28.09 8.05
C LEU A 314 -25.31 29.54 8.47
N THR A 315 -25.44 30.46 7.53
CA THR A 315 -25.55 31.90 7.75
C THR A 315 -26.94 32.23 8.30
N LEU A 316 -26.99 33.00 9.37
CA LEU A 316 -28.25 33.41 9.99
C LEU A 316 -28.77 34.68 9.28
N PRO A 317 -30.09 34.79 9.05
CA PRO A 317 -30.68 35.95 8.38
C PRO A 317 -30.72 37.20 9.26
N CYS A 318 -30.50 37.05 10.56
CA CYS A 318 -30.53 38.11 11.56
C CYS A 318 -29.56 37.80 12.70
N GLU A 319 -29.07 38.83 13.38
CA GLU A 319 -28.21 38.67 14.54
C GLU A 319 -28.95 37.98 15.69
N VAL A 320 -28.33 36.94 16.25
CA VAL A 320 -28.86 36.15 17.37
C VAL A 320 -28.08 36.39 18.66
N SER A 321 -28.77 36.28 19.79
CA SER A 321 -28.16 36.31 21.12
C SER A 321 -27.51 34.97 21.43
N VAL A 322 -26.17 34.96 21.43
CA VAL A 322 -25.37 33.75 21.69
C VAL A 322 -25.57 33.22 23.12
N SER A 323 -25.70 34.12 24.10
CA SER A 323 -25.78 33.76 25.53
C SER A 323 -27.08 33.08 25.93
N THR A 324 -28.16 33.31 25.18
CA THR A 324 -29.50 32.74 25.46
C THR A 324 -29.86 31.59 24.52
N SER A 325 -28.95 31.23 23.61
CA SER A 325 -29.15 30.14 22.68
C SER A 325 -29.05 28.79 23.39
N THR A 326 -29.95 27.87 23.05
CA THR A 326 -29.99 26.52 23.64
C THR A 326 -29.97 25.46 22.56
N ALA A 327 -29.27 24.35 22.81
CA ALA A 327 -29.23 23.20 21.92
C ALA A 327 -29.70 21.95 22.69
N GLN A 328 -30.74 21.29 22.19
CA GLN A 328 -31.33 20.11 22.79
C GLN A 328 -31.33 18.96 21.79
N ARG A 329 -30.90 17.78 22.21
CA ARG A 329 -30.86 16.59 21.37
C ARG A 329 -31.88 15.56 21.84
N ASN A 330 -32.71 15.10 20.93
CA ASN A 330 -33.58 13.95 21.13
C ASN A 330 -32.85 12.67 20.71
N THR A 331 -32.46 11.85 21.68
CA THR A 331 -31.75 10.58 21.44
C THR A 331 -32.64 9.49 20.84
N THR A 332 -33.95 9.53 21.07
CA THR A 332 -34.91 8.54 20.57
C THR A 332 -35.18 8.72 19.07
N ASN A 333 -35.31 9.97 18.63
CA ASN A 333 -35.63 10.31 17.24
C ASN A 333 -34.41 10.79 16.44
N GLY A 334 -33.27 11.03 17.10
CA GLY A 334 -32.04 11.50 16.46
C GLY A 334 -32.04 12.99 16.08
N THR A 335 -33.05 13.78 16.47
CA THR A 335 -33.13 15.20 16.09
C THR A 335 -32.36 16.10 17.07
N LEU A 336 -31.62 17.07 16.53
CA LEU A 336 -30.98 18.15 17.29
C LEU A 336 -31.75 19.45 17.01
N LEU A 337 -32.24 20.08 18.07
CA LEU A 337 -32.96 21.34 18.04
C LEU A 337 -32.09 22.44 18.63
N VAL A 338 -31.77 23.46 17.83
CA VAL A 338 -31.01 24.64 18.26
C VAL A 338 -31.95 25.85 18.23
N THR A 339 -32.25 26.41 19.40
CA THR A 339 -33.12 27.59 19.56
C THR A 339 -32.25 28.80 19.81
N MET A 340 -32.32 29.79 18.92
CA MET A 340 -31.47 30.99 18.91
C MET A 340 -32.35 32.25 18.97
N PRO A 341 -32.45 32.92 20.13
CA PRO A 341 -33.21 34.17 20.25
C PRO A 341 -32.61 35.30 19.42
N ARG A 342 -33.43 36.15 18.80
CA ARG A 342 -32.96 37.32 18.03
C ARG A 342 -32.41 38.40 18.97
N PHE A 343 -31.33 39.05 18.58
CA PHE A 343 -30.72 40.13 19.36
C PHE A 343 -31.60 41.39 19.39
N ASN A 344 -32.21 41.75 18.25
CA ASN A 344 -33.21 42.81 18.15
C ASN A 344 -34.59 42.20 17.82
N PRO A 345 -35.53 42.11 18.78
CA PRO A 345 -36.91 41.75 18.46
C PRO A 345 -37.56 42.88 17.67
N LEU A 346 -38.14 42.58 16.50
CA LEU A 346 -38.96 43.54 15.76
C LEU A 346 -40.12 43.98 16.67
N SER A 347 -40.29 45.29 16.86
CA SER A 347 -41.42 45.83 17.62
C SER A 347 -42.73 45.45 16.94
N ASN A 348 -43.68 44.95 17.73
CA ASN A 348 -45.05 44.69 17.30
C ASN A 348 -45.61 45.92 16.57
N ILE A 349 -45.89 45.81 15.28
CA ILE A 349 -46.88 46.68 14.64
C ILE A 349 -48.24 46.05 14.96
N PRO A 350 -49.08 46.67 15.81
CA PRO A 350 -50.39 46.12 16.09
C PRO A 350 -51.24 46.16 14.83
N PHE A 351 -51.79 45.00 14.46
CA PHE A 351 -52.88 44.89 13.49
C PHE A 351 -54.04 45.78 13.96
N ARG A 352 -54.33 46.85 13.20
CA ARG A 352 -55.53 47.65 13.38
C ARG A 352 -56.58 47.14 12.40
N ASN A 353 -57.56 46.39 12.92
CA ASN A 353 -58.79 46.11 12.19
C ASN A 353 -59.60 47.41 12.04
N ASN A 354 -59.95 47.78 10.81
CA ASN A 354 -61.33 48.03 10.38
C ASN A 354 -61.37 48.45 8.89
N GLU A 355 -62.34 47.85 8.20
CA GLU A 355 -62.79 48.09 6.81
C GLU A 355 -63.01 49.59 6.56
N THR A 356 -62.76 50.19 5.40
CA THR A 356 -63.50 50.05 4.14
C THR A 356 -62.79 50.86 3.02
N THR A 357 -63.05 50.51 1.76
CA THR A 357 -62.99 51.33 0.51
C THR A 357 -61.78 51.15 -0.45
N THR A 358 -62.05 50.31 -1.47
CA THR A 358 -61.68 50.39 -2.90
C THR A 358 -60.21 50.32 -3.38
N VAL A 359 -59.81 49.10 -3.75
CA VAL A 359 -59.14 48.65 -4.99
C VAL A 359 -58.24 49.65 -5.76
N ARG A 360 -56.93 49.38 -5.73
CA ARG A 360 -56.11 49.25 -6.96
C ARG A 360 -55.21 48.01 -6.84
N ARG A 361 -55.45 47.08 -7.77
CA ARG A 361 -54.84 45.74 -7.88
C ARG A 361 -53.50 45.86 -8.58
N VAL A 362 -52.40 45.51 -7.90
CA VAL A 362 -51.15 45.10 -8.55
C VAL A 362 -50.83 43.72 -8.00
N GLU A 363 -51.03 42.72 -8.84
CA GLU A 363 -50.75 41.32 -8.53
C GLU A 363 -49.23 41.12 -8.39
N ARG A 364 -48.76 40.80 -7.19
CA ARG A 364 -47.44 40.21 -7.00
C ARG A 364 -47.59 38.69 -7.03
N ARG A 365 -47.01 38.08 -8.06
CA ARG A 365 -47.00 36.62 -8.27
C ARG A 365 -46.28 35.91 -7.10
N PRO A 366 -46.81 34.78 -6.60
CA PRO A 366 -46.10 33.95 -5.64
C PRO A 366 -44.99 33.16 -6.36
N LEU A 367 -43.76 33.21 -5.84
CA LEU A 367 -42.69 32.29 -6.23
C LEU A 367 -42.92 30.95 -5.54
N THR A 368 -43.84 30.15 -6.07
CA THR A 368 -43.89 28.71 -5.84
C THR A 368 -42.99 28.03 -6.86
N GLY A 369 -42.12 27.14 -6.36
CA GLY A 369 -41.15 26.42 -7.16
C GLY A 369 -41.79 25.58 -8.27
N VAL A 370 -41.18 25.66 -9.44
CA VAL A 370 -41.27 24.66 -10.49
C VAL A 370 -39.85 24.45 -11.02
N ARG A 371 -39.42 23.18 -11.07
CA ARG A 371 -38.19 22.76 -11.73
C ARG A 371 -38.38 22.96 -13.24
N GLU A 372 -37.66 23.88 -13.85
CA GLU A 372 -37.59 23.98 -15.30
C GLU A 372 -36.43 23.10 -15.81
N TYR A 373 -36.77 22.11 -16.64
CA TYR A 373 -35.82 21.32 -17.40
C TYR A 373 -35.19 22.22 -18.47
N LEU A 374 -33.87 22.14 -18.65
CA LEU A 374 -33.15 22.86 -19.69
C LEU A 374 -33.42 22.17 -21.05
N GLU A 375 -34.35 22.69 -21.84
CA GLU A 375 -34.55 22.26 -23.23
C GLU A 375 -33.54 22.98 -24.14
N ILE A 376 -32.73 22.20 -24.86
CA ILE A 376 -31.78 22.69 -25.85
C ILE A 376 -32.56 22.93 -27.16
N GLY A 377 -32.78 24.20 -27.50
CA GLY A 377 -33.24 24.61 -28.84
C GLY A 377 -32.10 24.58 -29.88
N PRO A 378 -32.40 24.45 -31.19
CA PRO A 378 -31.39 24.20 -32.21
C PRO A 378 -30.54 25.45 -32.51
N GLY A 379 -29.27 25.20 -32.82
CA GLY A 379 -28.22 26.22 -32.93
C GLY A 379 -28.35 27.14 -34.14
N SER A 380 -28.33 28.45 -33.89
CA SER A 380 -28.05 29.46 -34.90
C SER A 380 -26.59 29.92 -34.79
N ASN A 381 -25.76 29.42 -35.70
CA ASN A 381 -24.42 29.92 -35.96
C ASN A 381 -24.49 31.36 -36.50
N HIS A 382 -24.22 32.35 -35.64
CA HIS A 382 -23.54 33.59 -36.03
C HIS A 382 -23.16 34.40 -34.78
N LEU A 383 -21.89 34.35 -34.37
CA LEU A 383 -21.33 35.31 -33.40
C LEU A 383 -20.24 36.10 -34.12
N ASP A 384 -20.48 37.40 -34.27
CA ASP A 384 -19.60 38.34 -34.95
C ASP A 384 -18.65 38.99 -33.92
N PHE A 385 -17.35 38.68 -34.02
CA PHE A 385 -16.32 39.06 -33.03
C PHE A 385 -15.69 40.43 -33.28
N SER A 386 -16.22 41.22 -34.22
CA SER A 386 -15.68 42.52 -34.62
C SER A 386 -15.87 43.67 -33.61
N ARG A 387 -16.45 43.41 -32.42
CA ARG A 387 -16.70 44.44 -31.38
C ARG A 387 -15.78 44.41 -30.16
N ILE A 388 -14.78 43.53 -30.11
CA ILE A 388 -13.92 43.38 -28.92
C ILE A 388 -12.82 44.47 -28.83
N LEU A 389 -12.53 45.22 -29.89
CA LEU A 389 -11.39 46.16 -29.93
C LEU A 389 -11.75 47.62 -30.25
N ALA A 390 -12.88 48.14 -29.78
CA ALA A 390 -13.20 49.56 -29.94
C ALA A 390 -13.61 50.27 -28.64
N ARG A 391 -12.65 51.04 -28.12
CA ARG A 391 -12.77 52.34 -27.40
C ARG A 391 -12.92 52.34 -25.87
N SER A 392 -11.79 52.59 -25.22
CA SER A 392 -11.51 53.79 -24.40
C SER A 392 -9.98 53.83 -24.26
N GLY A 393 -9.19 54.84 -24.58
CA GLY A 393 -9.30 56.29 -24.69
C GLY A 393 -7.84 56.77 -24.58
N GLU A 394 -7.45 57.75 -25.38
CA GLU A 394 -6.09 58.29 -25.60
C GLU A 394 -5.38 58.71 -24.28
N GLN A 395 -4.04 58.83 -24.16
CA GLN A 395 -3.19 59.75 -24.94
C GLN A 395 -1.66 59.60 -24.64
N ARG A 396 -0.89 59.43 -25.74
CA ARG A 396 0.49 59.90 -26.07
C ARG A 396 1.70 59.55 -25.18
N TYR A 397 2.77 59.00 -25.79
CA TYR A 397 3.97 59.74 -26.22
C TYR A 397 4.88 58.87 -27.13
N ASP A 398 5.82 59.56 -27.77
CA ASP A 398 6.43 59.38 -29.10
C ASP A 398 7.48 58.26 -29.25
N VAL A 399 7.63 57.74 -30.47
CA VAL A 399 8.61 56.70 -30.85
C VAL A 399 9.89 57.36 -31.35
N SER A 400 11.02 57.06 -30.71
CA SER A 400 12.32 57.20 -31.38
C SER A 400 13.36 56.16 -30.96
N LYS A 401 13.73 55.37 -31.98
CA LYS A 401 15.06 54.79 -32.29
C LYS A 401 15.62 53.58 -31.51
N LYS A 402 16.26 52.74 -32.35
CA LYS A 402 17.25 51.66 -32.12
C LYS A 402 16.66 50.30 -31.66
N ARG A 403 16.46 49.31 -32.55
CA ARG A 403 17.42 48.53 -33.39
C ARG A 403 18.32 47.65 -32.53
N GLU A 404 18.04 46.33 -32.49
CA GLU A 404 19.02 45.25 -32.71
C GLU A 404 18.37 43.84 -32.72
N GLN A 405 18.59 43.14 -33.86
CA GLN A 405 18.89 41.70 -34.07
C GLN A 405 17.97 40.64 -33.42
N ILE A 406 17.05 39.99 -34.14
CA ILE A 406 17.21 38.89 -35.13
C ILE A 406 18.17 37.78 -34.66
N ARG A 407 17.60 36.62 -34.28
CA ARG A 407 17.93 35.30 -34.85
C ARG A 407 16.69 34.39 -34.83
N GLU A 408 16.19 34.10 -36.02
CA GLU A 408 15.40 32.90 -36.34
C GLU A 408 16.31 31.68 -36.28
N ASP A 409 15.78 30.52 -35.89
CA ASP A 409 16.05 29.30 -36.66
C ASP A 409 14.91 28.29 -36.45
N ASP A 410 14.36 27.87 -37.59
CA ASP A 410 13.30 26.91 -37.78
C ASP A 410 13.79 25.47 -37.57
N GLY A 411 12.86 24.56 -37.28
CA GLY A 411 13.13 23.13 -37.19
C GLY A 411 11.86 22.29 -37.20
N ASP A 412 11.18 22.29 -38.35
CA ASP A 412 10.10 21.36 -38.70
C ASP A 412 10.51 19.89 -38.49
N SER A 413 9.57 19.08 -37.97
CA SER A 413 9.44 17.68 -38.39
C SER A 413 8.01 17.18 -38.19
N GLU A 414 7.42 16.84 -39.33
CA GLU A 414 6.10 16.27 -39.56
C GLU A 414 5.89 14.93 -38.83
N VAL A 415 4.68 14.73 -38.29
CA VAL A 415 4.18 13.42 -37.86
C VAL A 415 2.83 13.18 -38.54
N PRO A 416 2.66 12.12 -39.36
CA PRO A 416 1.37 11.81 -39.97
C PRO A 416 0.43 11.07 -39.00
N PRO A 417 -0.90 11.19 -39.16
CA PRO A 417 -1.87 10.63 -38.23
C PRO A 417 -2.15 9.14 -38.47
N LEU A 418 -2.47 8.46 -37.37
CA LEU A 418 -2.80 7.05 -37.26
C LEU A 418 -4.22 6.74 -37.78
N GLU A 419 -4.32 5.71 -38.63
CA GLU A 419 -5.44 4.75 -38.65
C GLU A 419 -4.91 3.35 -38.30
#